data_AF-A0A523T0Y4-F1
#
_entry.id   AF-A0A523T0Y4-F1
#
_cell.length_a   1.000
_cell.length_b   1.000
_cell.length_c   1.000
_cell.angle_alpha   90.00
_cell.angle_beta   90.00
_cell.angle_gamma   90.00
#
_symmetry.space_group_name_H-M   'P 1'
#
loop_
_entity.id
_entity.type
_entity.pdbx_description
1 polymer ?
#
loop_
_entity_poly.entity_id
_entity_poly.type
_entity_poly.pdbx_seq_one_letter_code
_entity_poly.pdbx_strand_id
1 'polypeptide(L)'
;GAGISDVYVIRTDKNGNTIWTGTYGGSNEDWGYSIQQTPDGGYIIVGYTESFGAGYINVYLIKTENDAGIEYEKEQNQKPRVGLQLNVYPNPFTTSTTIYFPSIEHRAESIELDIYDVSGRRVRDFILYPSSFILPAVAWDGKDDEGRALPPGTYFIRINEHLQQKIIKLR
;
A
#
# COMPACT_ATOMS: atom_id res chain seq x y z
N GLY A 1 18.66 -9.62 7.43
CA GLY A 1 19.39 -8.36 7.37
C GLY A 1 20.78 -8.64 6.87
N ALA A 2 21.81 -8.06 7.49
CA ALA A 2 23.16 -8.04 6.95
C ALA A 2 24.05 -9.21 7.42
N GLY A 3 23.57 -10.02 8.38
CA GLY A 3 24.35 -11.05 9.05
C GLY A 3 23.62 -12.38 9.23
N ILE A 4 24.02 -13.13 10.26
CA ILE A 4 23.50 -14.48 10.56
C ILE A 4 22.12 -14.40 11.21
N SER A 5 21.92 -13.45 12.10
CA SER A 5 20.64 -13.16 12.75
C SER A 5 20.55 -11.67 13.01
N ASP A 6 19.40 -11.07 12.72
CA ASP A 6 19.16 -9.64 12.92
C ASP A 6 17.86 -9.44 13.72
N VAL A 7 17.75 -8.29 14.37
CA VAL A 7 16.51 -7.88 15.03
C VAL A 7 15.51 -7.44 13.96
N TYR A 8 14.46 -8.23 13.76
CA TYR A 8 13.36 -7.87 12.88
C TYR A 8 12.17 -7.33 13.67
N VAL A 9 11.77 -6.09 13.37
CA VAL A 9 10.67 -5.38 14.03
C VAL A 9 9.56 -5.17 13.03
N ILE A 10 8.33 -5.47 13.44
CA ILE A 10 7.12 -5.26 12.64
C ILE A 10 6.16 -4.41 13.46
N ARG A 11 5.76 -3.25 12.93
CA ARG A 11 4.62 -2.50 13.46
C ARG A 11 3.39 -2.84 12.63
N THR A 12 2.28 -3.15 13.30
CA THR A 12 1.00 -3.44 12.66
C THR A 12 -0.06 -2.41 13.05
N ASP A 13 -1.11 -2.31 12.22
CA ASP A 13 -2.34 -1.63 12.58
C ASP A 13 -3.19 -2.51 13.51
N LYS A 14 -4.32 -1.96 13.97
CA LYS A 14 -5.26 -2.69 14.83
C LYS A 14 -5.87 -3.95 14.20
N ASN A 15 -5.78 -4.10 12.88
CA ASN A 15 -6.29 -5.25 12.13
C ASN A 15 -5.17 -6.28 11.85
N GLY A 16 -3.94 -6.03 12.29
CA GLY A 16 -2.79 -6.89 12.03
C GLY A 16 -2.10 -6.63 10.70
N ASN A 17 -2.47 -5.59 9.94
CA ASN A 17 -1.77 -5.23 8.70
C ASN A 17 -0.45 -4.54 9.04
N THR A 18 0.62 -4.94 8.36
CA THR A 18 1.93 -4.31 8.51
C THR A 18 1.89 -2.83 8.11
N ILE A 19 2.25 -1.95 9.04
CA ILE A 19 2.47 -0.52 8.79
C ILE A 19 3.90 -0.30 8.31
N TRP A 20 4.87 -0.91 9.00
CA TRP A 20 6.28 -0.86 8.61
C TRP A 20 7.05 -2.04 9.21
N THR A 21 8.20 -2.33 8.60
CA THR A 21 9.17 -3.31 9.07
C THR A 21 10.55 -2.65 9.18
N GLY A 22 11.39 -3.15 10.08
CA GLY A 22 12.75 -2.65 10.26
C GLY A 22 13.65 -3.80 10.64
N THR A 23 14.83 -3.86 10.02
CA THR A 23 15.86 -4.84 10.37
C THR A 23 17.06 -4.12 10.95
N TYR A 24 17.48 -4.51 12.15
CA TYR A 24 18.59 -3.90 12.86
C TYR A 24 19.63 -4.96 13.23
N GLY A 25 20.86 -4.76 12.77
CA GLY A 25 21.95 -5.71 12.96
C GLY A 25 23.12 -5.38 12.04
N GLY A 26 24.17 -6.17 12.11
CA GLY A 26 25.38 -6.04 11.31
C GLY A 26 25.80 -7.37 10.70
N SER A 27 27.10 -7.67 10.66
CA SER A 27 27.62 -8.83 9.94
C SER A 27 27.46 -10.18 10.67
N ASN A 28 27.16 -10.17 11.97
CA ASN A 28 27.13 -11.36 12.83
C ASN A 28 25.71 -11.59 13.41
N GLU A 29 25.62 -12.07 14.65
CA GLU A 29 24.35 -12.34 15.34
C GLU A 29 23.91 -11.13 16.18
N ASP A 30 22.66 -10.71 15.98
CA ASP A 30 22.01 -9.61 16.67
C ASP A 30 20.61 -10.03 17.10
N TRP A 31 20.35 -10.01 18.41
CA TRP A 31 19.12 -10.53 19.00
C TRP A 31 18.43 -9.46 19.83
N GLY A 32 17.13 -9.26 19.57
CA GLY A 32 16.27 -8.38 20.35
C GLY A 32 15.42 -9.18 21.34
N TYR A 33 15.36 -8.74 22.59
CA TYR A 33 14.61 -9.42 23.66
C TYR A 33 13.41 -8.65 24.16
N SER A 34 13.44 -7.32 24.06
CA SER A 34 12.32 -6.49 24.50
C SER A 34 12.22 -5.23 23.65
N ILE A 35 10.99 -4.77 23.47
CA ILE A 35 10.66 -3.56 22.73
C ILE A 35 9.60 -2.77 23.50
N GLN A 36 9.76 -1.46 23.58
CA GLN A 36 8.83 -0.55 24.24
C GLN A 36 8.65 0.72 23.39
N GLN A 37 7.40 1.09 23.11
CA GLN A 37 7.11 2.36 22.45
C GLN A 37 7.41 3.53 23.40
N THR A 38 8.02 4.59 22.87
CA THR A 38 8.36 5.81 23.61
C THR A 38 7.32 6.91 23.40
N PRO A 39 7.22 7.92 24.31
CA PRO A 39 6.24 9.00 24.20
C PRO A 39 6.39 9.89 22.96
N ASP A 40 7.58 9.95 22.36
CA ASP A 40 7.86 10.66 21.11
C ASP A 40 7.39 9.86 19.86
N GLY A 41 6.82 8.67 20.03
CA GLY A 41 6.29 7.84 18.96
C GLY A 41 7.30 6.87 18.33
N GLY A 42 8.55 6.87 18.80
CA GLY A 42 9.57 5.87 18.47
C GLY A 42 9.49 4.61 19.33
N TYR A 43 10.54 3.79 19.27
CA TYR A 43 10.66 2.54 20.00
C TYR A 43 12.07 2.40 20.59
N ILE A 44 12.14 1.84 21.80
CA ILE A 44 13.38 1.36 22.41
C ILE A 44 13.38 -0.16 22.33
N ILE A 45 14.45 -0.72 21.78
CA ILE A 45 14.68 -2.17 21.69
C ILE A 45 15.99 -2.49 22.41
N VAL A 46 15.96 -3.55 23.21
CA VAL A 46 17.13 -4.03 23.97
C VAL A 46 17.41 -5.49 23.67
N GLY A 47 18.69 -5.83 23.63
CA GLY A 47 19.16 -7.19 23.43
C GLY A 47 20.69 -7.27 23.41
N TYR A 48 21.25 -8.14 22.58
CA TYR A 48 22.69 -8.26 22.41
C TYR A 48 23.09 -8.26 20.94
N THR A 49 24.37 -7.94 20.71
CA THR A 49 25.00 -7.86 19.40
C THR A 49 26.38 -8.52 19.45
N GLU A 50 26.68 -9.34 18.45
CA GLU A 50 28.03 -9.78 18.10
C GLU A 50 28.60 -8.99 16.91
N SER A 51 27.81 -8.08 16.36
CA SER A 51 28.16 -7.26 15.19
C SER A 51 28.83 -5.96 15.58
N PHE A 52 28.53 -5.42 16.77
CA PHE A 52 29.05 -4.14 17.24
C PHE A 52 29.80 -4.28 18.57
N GLY A 53 30.88 -3.51 18.72
CA GLY A 53 31.70 -3.51 19.93
C GLY A 53 32.92 -4.44 19.86
N ALA A 54 33.60 -4.62 21.00
CA ALA A 54 34.80 -5.44 21.11
C ALA A 54 34.47 -6.74 21.85
N GLY A 55 35.00 -7.88 21.38
CA GLY A 55 34.74 -9.20 21.96
C GLY A 55 33.53 -9.90 21.34
N TYR A 56 33.01 -10.93 22.02
CA TYR A 56 31.99 -11.82 21.46
C TYR A 56 30.56 -11.23 21.55
N ILE A 57 30.09 -10.89 22.76
CA ILE A 57 28.70 -10.44 22.97
C ILE A 57 28.70 -9.08 23.69
N ASN A 58 27.99 -8.11 23.12
CA ASN A 58 27.82 -6.76 23.67
C ASN A 58 26.35 -6.42 23.85
N VAL A 59 26.05 -5.46 24.75
CA VAL A 59 24.68 -4.93 24.91
C VAL A 59 24.29 -4.17 23.64
N TYR A 60 23.11 -4.49 23.10
CA TYR A 60 22.54 -3.79 21.96
C TYR A 60 21.33 -2.97 22.41
N LEU A 61 21.43 -1.65 22.27
CA LEU A 61 20.35 -0.70 22.52
C LEU A 61 20.04 0.05 21.23
N ILE A 62 18.83 -0.10 20.73
CA ILE A 62 18.35 0.57 19.52
C ILE A 62 17.25 1.54 19.95
N LYS A 63 17.37 2.81 19.57
CA LYS A 63 16.27 3.78 19.62
C LYS A 63 15.87 4.11 18.19
N THR A 64 14.60 3.94 17.86
CA THR A 64 14.05 4.37 16.56
C THR A 64 13.50 5.79 16.66
N GLU A 65 13.57 6.54 15.56
CA GLU A 65 12.85 7.80 15.43
C GLU A 65 11.34 7.57 15.20
N ASN A 66 10.56 8.65 15.26
CA ASN A 66 9.11 8.63 15.08
C ASN A 66 8.71 8.47 13.61
N ASP A 67 8.37 7.27 13.14
CA ASP A 67 7.92 7.01 11.76
C ASP A 67 8.83 7.59 10.62
N ALA A 68 9.99 8.15 10.97
CA ALA A 68 10.94 8.84 10.10
C ALA A 68 12.32 8.18 10.20
N GLY A 69 12.31 6.87 9.99
CA GLY A 69 13.48 6.04 9.72
C GLY A 69 13.10 4.86 8.82
N ILE A 70 11.98 4.99 8.08
CA ILE A 70 11.42 3.93 7.25
C ILE A 70 12.27 3.83 5.98
N GLU A 71 13.23 2.91 5.97
CA GLU A 71 13.55 2.22 4.73
C GLU A 71 12.34 1.35 4.40
N TYR A 72 11.54 1.79 3.42
CA TYR A 72 10.57 0.89 2.81
C TYR A 72 11.37 -0.27 2.22
N GLU A 73 11.21 -1.47 2.77
CA GLU A 73 11.74 -2.69 2.17
C GLU A 73 11.12 -2.82 0.77
N LYS A 74 11.91 -2.50 -0.27
CA LYS A 74 11.54 -2.82 -1.65
C LYS A 74 11.47 -4.34 -1.72
N GLU A 75 10.26 -4.89 -1.82
CA GLU A 75 10.00 -6.31 -2.09
C GLU A 75 10.85 -6.79 -3.30
N GLN A 76 12.01 -7.41 -3.03
CA GLN A 76 12.98 -7.82 -4.05
C GLN A 76 12.66 -9.17 -4.72
N ASN A 77 11.48 -9.77 -4.53
CA ASN A 77 11.15 -11.06 -5.15
C ASN A 77 9.73 -11.19 -5.70
N GLN A 78 9.08 -10.08 -6.03
CA GLN A 78 8.00 -10.12 -7.02
C GLN A 78 8.53 -9.50 -8.30
N LYS A 79 8.23 -10.11 -9.47
CA LYS A 79 8.31 -9.42 -10.76
C LYS A 79 7.87 -7.97 -10.53
N PRO A 80 8.59 -6.95 -11.01
CA PRO A 80 8.33 -5.56 -10.64
C PRO A 80 6.82 -5.34 -10.64
N ARG A 81 6.24 -5.11 -9.45
CA ARG A 81 4.80 -4.82 -9.33
C ARG A 81 4.61 -3.55 -10.14
N VAL A 82 4.14 -3.71 -11.38
CA VAL A 82 3.72 -2.60 -12.22
C VAL A 82 2.59 -1.97 -11.43
N GLY A 83 2.89 -0.89 -10.71
CA GLY A 83 1.89 -0.24 -9.87
C GLY A 83 0.64 -0.02 -10.69
N LEU A 84 -0.53 -0.41 -10.16
CA LEU A 84 -1.83 -0.40 -10.85
C LEU A 84 -1.89 0.72 -11.89
N GLN A 85 -1.73 0.42 -13.17
CA GLN A 85 -1.82 1.45 -14.21
C GLN A 85 -3.29 1.65 -14.58
N LEU A 86 -3.98 2.46 -13.80
CA LEU A 86 -5.28 2.98 -14.18
C LEU A 86 -5.10 4.07 -15.25
N ASN A 87 -5.72 3.90 -16.42
CA ASN A 87 -5.77 4.90 -17.48
C ASN A 87 -7.23 5.27 -17.71
N VAL A 88 -7.52 6.56 -17.84
CA VAL A 88 -8.88 7.03 -18.08
C VAL A 88 -8.90 7.89 -19.33
N TYR A 89 -9.68 7.49 -20.32
CA TYR A 89 -9.75 8.18 -21.60
C TYR A 89 -11.17 8.10 -22.20
N PRO A 90 -11.73 9.22 -22.70
CA PRO A 90 -11.16 10.58 -22.65
C PRO A 90 -11.16 11.17 -21.22
N ASN A 91 -10.18 12.02 -20.91
CA ASN A 91 -10.10 12.78 -19.66
C ASN A 91 -9.42 14.13 -19.97
N PRO A 92 -10.15 15.25 -20.12
CA PRO A 92 -11.58 15.41 -19.81
C PRO A 92 -12.56 14.69 -20.75
N PHE A 93 -13.80 14.47 -20.29
CA PHE A 93 -14.88 13.87 -21.10
C PHE A 93 -16.19 14.66 -21.04
N THR A 94 -17.06 14.47 -22.05
CA THR A 94 -18.35 15.18 -22.17
C THR A 94 -19.57 14.27 -22.09
N THR A 95 -19.46 13.01 -22.55
CA THR A 95 -20.56 12.04 -22.54
C THR A 95 -20.23 10.78 -21.77
N SER A 96 -19.01 10.28 -21.92
CA SER A 96 -18.52 9.11 -21.20
C SER A 96 -17.00 9.07 -21.21
N THR A 97 -16.44 8.35 -20.24
CA THR A 97 -15.04 7.99 -20.19
C THR A 97 -14.89 6.49 -19.97
N THR A 98 -13.79 5.92 -20.45
CA THR A 98 -13.45 4.52 -20.22
C THR A 98 -12.30 4.44 -19.25
N ILE A 99 -12.49 3.64 -18.20
CA ILE A 99 -11.51 3.38 -17.17
C ILE A 99 -10.86 2.04 -17.49
N TYR A 100 -9.62 2.08 -17.95
CA TYR A 100 -8.78 0.92 -18.21
C TYR A 100 -7.96 0.62 -16.97
N PHE A 101 -7.96 -0.64 -16.55
CA PHE A 101 -7.14 -1.17 -15.45
C PHE A 101 -6.24 -2.28 -15.98
N PRO A 102 -5.10 -2.60 -15.35
CA PRO A 102 -4.23 -3.67 -15.85
C PRO A 102 -4.97 -5.01 -15.83
N SER A 103 -4.58 -5.91 -16.74
CA SER A 103 -5.06 -7.28 -16.72
C SER A 103 -4.56 -7.93 -15.43
N ILE A 104 -5.48 -8.19 -14.51
CA ILE A 104 -5.15 -8.73 -13.20
C ILE A 104 -4.90 -10.23 -13.37
N GLU A 105 -3.84 -10.74 -12.74
CA GLU A 105 -3.63 -12.20 -12.66
C GLU A 105 -4.89 -12.86 -12.07
N HIS A 106 -5.27 -14.03 -12.57
CA HIS A 106 -6.57 -14.71 -12.36
C HIS A 106 -6.93 -15.08 -10.89
N ARG A 107 -6.37 -14.40 -9.89
CA ARG A 107 -6.54 -14.66 -8.46
C ARG A 107 -7.63 -13.81 -7.79
N ALA A 108 -8.04 -12.69 -8.37
CA ALA A 108 -9.10 -11.85 -7.82
C ALA A 108 -10.49 -12.31 -8.30
N GLU A 109 -11.41 -12.56 -7.37
CA GLU A 109 -12.81 -12.94 -7.69
C GLU A 109 -13.59 -11.75 -8.26
N SER A 110 -13.33 -10.54 -7.75
CA SER A 110 -13.88 -9.30 -8.27
C SER A 110 -12.92 -8.13 -8.04
N ILE A 111 -13.16 -7.05 -8.78
CA ILE A 111 -12.53 -5.74 -8.60
C ILE A 111 -13.62 -4.76 -8.22
N GLU A 112 -13.39 -3.99 -7.16
CA GLU A 112 -14.25 -2.90 -6.75
C GLU A 112 -13.68 -1.57 -7.26
N LEU A 113 -14.51 -0.83 -7.98
CA LEU A 113 -14.20 0.52 -8.46
C LEU A 113 -15.27 1.48 -7.96
N ASP A 114 -14.85 2.45 -7.14
CA ASP A 114 -15.70 3.51 -6.62
C ASP A 114 -15.35 4.86 -7.26
N ILE A 115 -16.35 5.69 -7.51
CA ILE A 115 -16.19 7.07 -7.98
C ILE A 115 -16.74 8.03 -6.93
N TYR A 116 -15.98 9.10 -6.67
CA TYR A 116 -16.26 10.11 -5.66
C TYR A 116 -16.33 11.51 -6.27
N ASP A 117 -17.20 12.36 -5.74
CA ASP A 117 -17.13 13.80 -5.97
C ASP A 117 -16.02 14.46 -5.11
N VAL A 118 -15.80 15.76 -5.31
CA VAL A 118 -14.75 16.52 -4.58
C VAL A 118 -14.97 16.63 -3.08
N SER A 119 -16.18 16.33 -2.58
CA SER A 119 -16.47 16.29 -1.15
C SER A 119 -16.11 14.94 -0.52
N GLY A 120 -15.73 13.95 -1.34
CA GLY A 120 -15.46 12.58 -0.89
C GLY A 120 -16.71 11.71 -0.79
N ARG A 121 -17.88 12.17 -1.27
CA ARG A 121 -19.09 11.35 -1.34
C ARG A 121 -19.00 10.40 -2.52
N ARG A 122 -19.25 9.11 -2.29
CA ARG A 122 -19.35 8.11 -3.36
C ARG A 122 -20.58 8.38 -4.20
N VAL A 123 -20.39 8.47 -5.52
CA VAL A 123 -21.46 8.74 -6.49
C VAL A 123 -21.75 7.55 -7.39
N ARG A 124 -20.77 6.67 -7.63
CA ARG A 124 -20.92 5.50 -8.48
C ARG A 124 -20.04 4.35 -7.99
N ASP A 125 -20.51 3.12 -8.10
CA ASP A 125 -19.66 1.93 -7.98
C ASP A 125 -19.80 0.95 -9.15
N PHE A 126 -18.77 0.13 -9.32
CA PHE A 126 -18.74 -0.99 -10.24
C PHE A 126 -18.07 -2.19 -9.57
N ILE A 127 -18.73 -3.34 -9.66
CA ILE A 127 -18.15 -4.64 -9.33
C ILE A 127 -17.82 -5.35 -10.64
N LEU A 128 -16.55 -5.59 -10.88
CA LEU A 128 -16.05 -6.14 -12.14
C LEU A 128 -15.49 -7.54 -11.89
N TYR A 129 -15.88 -8.49 -12.73
CA TYR A 129 -15.39 -9.87 -12.68
C TYR A 129 -14.35 -10.06 -13.79
N PRO A 130 -13.03 -10.12 -13.49
CA PRO A 130 -11.97 -10.10 -14.51
C PRO A 130 -12.11 -11.20 -15.57
N SER A 131 -12.60 -12.37 -15.18
CA SER A 131 -12.87 -13.51 -16.07
C SER A 131 -13.94 -13.25 -17.13
N SER A 132 -14.76 -12.20 -16.97
CA SER A 132 -15.89 -11.87 -17.85
C SER A 132 -15.53 -10.87 -18.94
N PHE A 133 -14.32 -10.31 -18.93
CA PHE A 133 -13.94 -9.24 -19.83
C PHE A 133 -12.90 -9.69 -20.87
N ILE A 134 -13.13 -9.29 -22.12
CA ILE A 134 -12.12 -9.39 -23.19
C ILE A 134 -11.01 -8.32 -22.98
N LEU A 135 -11.37 -7.18 -22.37
CA LEU A 135 -10.46 -6.10 -22.00
C LEU A 135 -10.77 -5.61 -20.58
N PRO A 136 -9.78 -5.41 -19.71
CA PRO A 136 -9.95 -4.92 -18.33
C PRO A 136 -10.35 -3.43 -18.32
N ALA A 137 -11.59 -3.14 -18.67
CA ALA A 137 -12.11 -1.78 -18.76
C ALA A 137 -13.59 -1.69 -18.39
N VAL A 138 -13.99 -0.53 -17.87
CA VAL A 138 -15.39 -0.18 -17.63
C VAL A 138 -15.68 1.24 -18.11
N ALA A 139 -16.83 1.45 -18.74
CA ALA A 139 -17.28 2.76 -19.17
C ALA A 139 -18.12 3.43 -18.08
N TRP A 140 -17.86 4.71 -17.85
CA TRP A 140 -18.69 5.57 -17.00
C TRP A 140 -19.29 6.70 -17.83
N ASP A 141 -20.60 6.87 -17.74
CA ASP A 141 -21.39 7.84 -18.52
C ASP A 141 -21.67 9.14 -17.74
N GLY A 142 -20.94 9.38 -16.65
CA GLY A 142 -21.09 10.59 -15.83
C GLY A 142 -22.36 10.59 -14.98
N LYS A 143 -22.96 9.43 -14.72
CA LYS A 143 -24.15 9.30 -13.85
C LYS A 143 -23.83 8.64 -12.52
N ASP A 144 -24.69 8.88 -11.53
CA ASP A 144 -24.64 8.20 -10.25
C ASP A 144 -25.26 6.79 -10.29
N ASP A 145 -25.28 6.09 -9.17
CA ASP A 145 -25.88 4.76 -9.04
C ASP A 145 -27.40 4.73 -9.36
N GLU A 146 -28.09 5.87 -9.18
CA GLU A 146 -29.51 6.03 -9.50
C GLU A 146 -29.76 6.41 -10.98
N GLY A 147 -28.69 6.56 -11.78
CA GLY A 147 -28.79 6.92 -13.19
C GLY A 147 -29.06 8.42 -13.42
N ARG A 148 -28.81 9.27 -12.43
CA ARG A 148 -28.92 10.73 -12.57
C ARG A 148 -27.61 11.30 -13.09
N ALA A 149 -27.71 12.25 -14.02
CA ALA A 149 -26.54 12.97 -14.52
C ALA A 149 -25.89 13.78 -13.39
N LEU A 150 -24.58 13.62 -13.24
CA LEU A 150 -23.79 14.38 -12.28
C LEU A 150 -23.34 15.71 -12.91
N PRO A 151 -23.13 16.76 -12.10
CA PRO A 151 -22.68 18.04 -12.62
C PRO A 151 -21.26 17.94 -13.24
N PRO A 152 -20.94 18.75 -14.26
CA PRO A 152 -19.57 18.85 -14.75
C PRO A 152 -18.62 19.22 -13.62
N GLY A 153 -17.49 18.53 -13.51
CA GLY A 153 -16.57 18.77 -12.41
C GLY A 153 -15.47 17.74 -12.30
N THR A 154 -14.68 17.88 -11.24
CA THR A 154 -13.65 16.91 -10.88
C THR A 154 -14.25 15.74 -10.11
N TYR A 155 -13.84 14.52 -10.46
CA TYR A 155 -14.18 13.30 -9.74
C TYR A 155 -12.91 12.50 -9.43
N PHE A 156 -13.00 11.60 -8.47
CA PHE A 156 -11.91 10.70 -8.09
C PHE A 156 -12.36 9.26 -8.25
N ILE A 157 -11.61 8.46 -9.00
CA ILE A 157 -11.80 7.01 -9.04
C ILE A 157 -10.88 6.37 -8.01
N ARG A 158 -11.41 5.43 -7.24
CA ARG A 158 -10.65 4.49 -6.42
C ARG A 158 -10.84 3.08 -6.98
N ILE A 159 -9.75 2.33 -7.13
CA ILE A 159 -9.77 0.90 -7.40
C ILE A 159 -9.14 0.17 -6.21
N ASN A 160 -9.81 -0.87 -5.71
CA ASN A 160 -9.32 -1.72 -4.63
C ASN A 160 -9.00 -3.11 -5.20
N GLU A 161 -7.76 -3.56 -5.04
CA GLU A 161 -7.34 -4.92 -5.41
C GLU A 161 -6.38 -5.45 -4.34
N HIS A 162 -6.70 -6.55 -3.66
CA HIS A 162 -5.81 -7.34 -2.79
C HIS A 162 -4.59 -6.57 -2.22
N LEU A 163 -4.87 -5.58 -1.35
CA LEU A 163 -3.92 -4.72 -0.62
C LEU A 163 -3.35 -3.50 -1.37
N GLN A 164 -3.66 -3.32 -2.65
CA GLN A 164 -3.31 -2.13 -3.44
C GLN A 164 -4.53 -1.23 -3.69
N GLN A 165 -4.30 0.08 -3.57
CA GLN A 165 -5.27 1.11 -3.88
C GLN A 165 -4.66 2.11 -4.85
N LYS A 166 -5.44 2.61 -5.80
CA LYS A 166 -5.04 3.75 -6.64
C LYS A 166 -6.18 4.73 -6.78
N ILE A 167 -5.83 6.03 -6.68
CA ILE A 167 -6.74 7.14 -6.90
C ILE A 167 -6.31 7.92 -8.14
N ILE A 168 -7.25 8.21 -9.04
CA ILE A 168 -7.02 9.09 -10.19
C ILE A 168 -8.05 10.22 -10.21
N LYS A 169 -7.54 11.42 -10.49
CA LYS A 169 -8.34 12.61 -10.76
C LYS A 169 -8.90 12.57 -12.19
N LEU A 170 -10.21 12.69 -12.30
CA LEU A 170 -10.96 12.93 -13.52
C LEU A 170 -11.30 14.41 -13.64
N ARG A 171 -11.30 14.93 -14.86
CA ARG A 171 -11.65 16.32 -15.17
C ARG A 171 -12.66 16.39 -16.31
#